data_AF-A0A0V0QAX4-F1
#
_entry.id   AF-A0A0V0QAX4-F1
#
_cell.length_a   1.000
_cell.length_b   1.000
_cell.length_c   1.000
_cell.angle_alpha   90.00
_cell.angle_beta   90.00
_cell.angle_gamma   90.00
#
_symmetry.space_group_name_H-M   'P 1'
#
loop_
_entity.id
_entity.type
_entity.pdbx_description
1 polymer ?
#
loop_
_entity_poly.entity_id
_entity_poly.type
_entity_poly.pdbx_seq_one_letter_code
_entity_poly.pdbx_strand_id
1 'polypeptide(L)'
;MYTGKSNFKSDRQKRDEKIKEEGKKLYDEKNKRLKEIHTVFSENLTQYASQYQDKIKKNPHFRQQFNELCQGLGIDPMVTKKSLLSDLGYGSFYLELSTKILDICAKRRKENGGMMKIEDIIKEFHIRHKEQINKYDVLKAIETVKELGGVSIVNQEYVCTVPVEFSSDVSDLTEMAEQNGFVSFELMQKNKQWNKDRFEQKINSLQKEGLVWADKKTGNNQICIRFFNIKLINFKLQSLPGR
;
A
#
# COMPACT_ATOMS: atom_id res chain seq x y z
N MET A 1 57.65 -34.05 39.67
CA MET A 1 57.02 -32.87 39.03
C MET A 1 56.50 -33.29 37.66
N TYR A 2 55.19 -33.31 37.45
CA TYR A 2 54.54 -33.79 36.21
C TYR A 2 54.33 -32.60 35.24
N THR A 3 55.28 -32.35 34.33
CA THR A 3 55.24 -31.24 33.35
C THR A 3 54.52 -31.59 32.03
N GLY A 4 54.19 -32.87 31.80
CA GLY A 4 53.56 -33.32 30.55
C GLY A 4 52.08 -32.91 30.37
N LYS A 5 51.31 -32.81 31.46
CA LYS A 5 49.88 -32.43 31.39
C LYS A 5 49.66 -30.93 31.13
N SER A 6 50.57 -30.07 31.59
CA SER A 6 50.48 -28.61 31.33
C SER A 6 50.81 -28.28 29.88
N ASN A 7 51.82 -28.92 29.30
CA ASN A 7 52.22 -28.70 27.90
C ASN A 7 51.12 -29.12 26.92
N PHE A 8 50.51 -30.28 27.13
CA PHE A 8 49.38 -30.74 26.30
C PHE A 8 48.16 -29.80 26.35
N LYS A 9 47.87 -29.22 27.53
CA LYS A 9 46.79 -28.23 27.69
C LYS A 9 47.11 -26.92 26.94
N SER A 10 48.36 -26.47 26.98
CA SER A 10 48.81 -25.28 26.26
C SER A 10 48.84 -25.46 24.74
N ASP A 11 49.20 -26.65 24.25
CA ASP A 11 49.19 -26.95 22.81
C ASP A 11 47.78 -27.17 22.26
N ARG A 12 46.85 -27.60 23.11
CA ARG A 12 45.43 -27.66 22.76
C ARG A 12 44.84 -26.24 22.70
N GLN A 13 45.16 -25.38 23.65
CA GLN A 13 44.76 -23.97 23.62
C GLN A 13 45.30 -23.23 22.38
N LYS A 14 46.58 -23.39 22.05
CA LYS A 14 47.18 -22.80 20.84
C LYS A 14 46.53 -23.31 19.55
N ARG A 15 46.14 -24.59 19.48
CA ARG A 15 45.42 -25.15 18.33
C ARG A 15 44.00 -24.60 18.24
N ASP A 16 43.29 -24.52 19.35
CA ASP A 16 41.93 -23.97 19.39
C ASP A 16 41.92 -22.46 19.05
N GLU A 17 42.93 -21.71 19.48
CA GLU A 17 43.12 -20.30 19.11
C GLU A 17 43.43 -20.14 17.62
N LYS A 18 44.32 -20.98 17.07
CA LYS A 18 44.65 -20.98 15.64
C LYS A 18 43.44 -21.32 14.76
N ILE A 19 42.64 -22.31 15.14
CA ILE A 19 41.38 -22.67 14.44
C ILE A 19 40.38 -21.50 14.49
N LYS A 20 40.29 -20.80 15.63
CA LYS A 20 39.43 -19.60 15.75
C LYS A 20 39.94 -18.44 14.88
N GLU A 21 41.24 -18.20 14.82
CA GLU A 21 41.82 -17.17 13.96
C GLU A 21 41.64 -17.48 12.48
N GLU A 22 41.90 -18.73 12.07
CA GLU A 22 41.69 -19.18 10.68
C GLU A 22 40.20 -19.10 10.30
N GLY A 23 39.30 -19.46 11.22
CA GLY A 23 37.85 -19.29 11.05
C GLY A 23 37.42 -17.83 10.88
N LYS A 24 38.00 -16.91 11.68
CA LYS A 24 37.78 -15.46 11.50
C LYS A 24 38.31 -14.95 10.16
N LYS A 25 39.53 -15.33 9.77
CA LYS A 25 40.11 -14.94 8.48
C LYS A 25 39.24 -15.39 7.30
N LEU A 26 38.79 -16.64 7.31
CA LEU A 26 37.90 -17.17 6.28
C LEU A 26 36.56 -16.41 6.23
N TYR A 27 36.02 -16.05 7.39
CA TYR A 27 34.78 -15.28 7.50
C TYR A 27 34.96 -13.85 6.98
N ASP A 28 36.07 -13.20 7.32
CA ASP A 28 36.41 -11.84 6.87
C ASP A 28 36.66 -11.81 5.36
N GLU A 29 37.34 -12.81 4.80
CA GLU A 29 37.51 -12.95 3.35
C GLU A 29 36.18 -13.14 2.62
N LYS A 30 35.28 -14.00 3.16
CA LYS A 30 33.93 -14.17 2.59
C LYS A 30 33.14 -12.87 2.63
N ASN A 31 33.16 -12.14 3.75
CA ASN A 31 32.49 -10.85 3.86
C ASN A 31 33.08 -9.80 2.93
N LYS A 32 34.40 -9.79 2.75
CA LYS A 32 35.06 -8.89 1.81
C LYS A 32 34.60 -9.15 0.38
N ARG A 33 34.59 -10.42 -0.05
CA ARG A 33 34.09 -10.81 -1.38
C ARG A 33 32.61 -10.45 -1.56
N LEU A 34 31.77 -10.66 -0.55
CA LEU A 34 30.36 -10.28 -0.60
C LEU A 34 30.19 -8.76 -0.77
N LYS A 35 30.99 -7.95 -0.07
CA LYS A 35 30.97 -6.48 -0.21
C LYS A 35 31.43 -6.02 -1.59
N GLU A 36 32.47 -6.65 -2.15
CA GLU A 36 32.94 -6.34 -3.50
C GLU A 36 31.86 -6.65 -4.55
N ILE A 37 31.24 -7.83 -4.48
CA ILE A 37 30.13 -8.22 -5.37
C ILE A 37 28.97 -7.22 -5.23
N HIS A 38 28.59 -6.87 -4.01
CA HIS A 38 27.54 -5.89 -3.76
C HIS A 38 27.86 -4.53 -4.38
N THR A 39 29.12 -4.08 -4.31
CA THR A 39 29.55 -2.78 -4.84
C THR A 39 29.46 -2.75 -6.36
N VAL A 40 30.06 -3.73 -7.05
CA VAL A 40 30.02 -3.84 -8.52
C VAL A 40 28.57 -3.95 -9.02
N PHE A 41 27.74 -4.73 -8.32
CA PHE A 41 26.35 -4.88 -8.70
C PHE A 41 25.54 -3.59 -8.49
N SER A 42 25.80 -2.88 -7.39
CA SER A 42 25.17 -1.58 -7.11
C SER A 42 25.51 -0.56 -8.19
N GLU A 43 26.77 -0.47 -8.60
CA GLU A 43 27.22 0.42 -9.68
C GLU A 43 26.53 0.07 -11.02
N ASN A 44 26.48 -1.21 -11.37
CA ASN A 44 25.79 -1.67 -12.58
C ASN A 44 24.28 -1.37 -12.55
N LEU A 45 23.64 -1.55 -11.39
CA LEU A 45 22.22 -1.26 -11.22
C LEU A 45 21.95 0.25 -11.34
N THR A 46 22.79 1.09 -10.75
CA THR A 46 22.70 2.55 -10.89
C THR A 46 22.91 2.99 -12.34
N GLN A 47 23.87 2.39 -13.04
CA GLN A 47 24.09 2.65 -14.46
C GLN A 47 22.87 2.23 -15.31
N TYR A 48 22.31 1.05 -15.04
CA TYR A 48 21.10 0.57 -15.71
C TYR A 48 19.90 1.50 -15.45
N ALA A 49 19.71 1.90 -14.20
CA ALA A 49 18.64 2.83 -13.82
C ALA A 49 18.80 4.19 -14.53
N SER A 50 20.03 4.71 -14.62
CA SER A 50 20.31 5.94 -15.37
C SER A 50 20.03 5.79 -16.87
N GLN A 51 20.46 4.71 -17.50
CA GLN A 51 20.24 4.46 -18.93
C GLN A 51 18.76 4.31 -19.29
N TYR A 52 17.98 3.69 -18.42
CA TYR A 52 16.57 3.37 -18.67
C TYR A 52 15.59 4.25 -17.88
N GLN A 53 16.04 5.39 -17.35
CA GLN A 53 15.24 6.24 -16.48
C GLN A 53 13.89 6.63 -17.09
N ASP A 54 13.88 7.05 -18.35
CA ASP A 54 12.65 7.41 -19.05
C ASP A 54 11.70 6.23 -19.25
N LYS A 55 12.24 5.04 -19.50
CA LYS A 55 11.42 3.83 -19.62
C LYS A 55 10.78 3.45 -18.29
N ILE A 56 11.52 3.61 -17.18
CA ILE A 56 11.01 3.36 -15.83
C ILE A 56 9.92 4.39 -15.46
N LYS A 57 10.06 5.65 -15.89
CA LYS A 57 9.03 6.68 -15.64
C LYS A 57 7.78 6.49 -16.51
N LYS A 58 7.94 6.12 -17.78
CA LYS A 58 6.81 6.06 -18.73
C LYS A 58 6.06 4.74 -18.77
N ASN A 59 6.71 3.61 -18.50
CA ASN A 59 6.11 2.29 -18.63
C ASN A 59 5.86 1.65 -17.24
N PRO A 60 4.58 1.52 -16.81
CA PRO A 60 4.23 0.93 -15.51
C PRO A 60 4.70 -0.52 -15.33
N HIS A 61 4.65 -1.32 -16.40
CA HIS A 61 5.05 -2.73 -16.32
C HIS A 61 6.57 -2.87 -16.14
N PHE A 62 7.33 -2.09 -16.90
CA PHE A 62 8.79 -2.06 -16.76
C PHE A 62 9.21 -1.52 -15.38
N ARG A 63 8.51 -0.50 -14.88
CA ARG A 63 8.71 0.05 -13.53
C ARG A 63 8.47 -1.00 -12.45
N GLN A 64 7.39 -1.77 -12.55
CA GLN A 64 7.09 -2.85 -11.61
C GLN A 64 8.21 -3.90 -11.60
N GLN A 65 8.64 -4.39 -12.77
CA GLN A 65 9.73 -5.37 -12.86
C GLN A 65 11.04 -4.84 -12.27
N PHE A 66 11.36 -3.57 -12.51
CA PHE A 66 12.53 -2.93 -11.94
C PHE A 66 12.45 -2.86 -10.40
N ASN A 67 11.27 -2.56 -9.85
CA ASN A 67 11.07 -2.54 -8.41
C ASN A 67 11.14 -3.93 -7.78
N GLU A 68 10.60 -4.95 -8.43
CA GLU A 68 10.69 -6.35 -8.01
C GLU A 68 12.16 -6.82 -7.96
N LEU A 69 12.96 -6.43 -8.96
CA LEU A 69 14.40 -6.67 -8.98
C LEU A 69 15.10 -6.01 -7.79
N CYS A 70 14.77 -4.74 -7.49
CA CYS A 70 15.34 -4.03 -6.35
C CYS A 70 14.95 -4.69 -5.01
N GLN A 71 13.69 -5.08 -4.86
CA GLN A 71 13.20 -5.77 -3.66
C GLN A 71 13.85 -7.15 -3.45
N GLY A 72 14.07 -7.91 -4.52
CA GLY A 72 14.78 -9.20 -4.45
C GLY A 72 16.20 -9.08 -3.89
N LEU A 73 16.79 -7.88 -3.95
CA LEU A 73 18.12 -7.57 -3.43
C LEU A 73 18.09 -6.89 -2.06
N GLY A 74 16.90 -6.62 -1.51
CA GLY A 74 16.73 -5.84 -0.29
C GLY A 74 17.03 -4.34 -0.49
N ILE A 75 17.06 -3.86 -1.73
CA ILE A 75 17.19 -2.44 -2.05
C ILE A 75 15.77 -1.88 -2.18
N ASP A 76 15.37 -1.00 -1.27
CA ASP A 76 14.11 -0.29 -1.42
C ASP A 76 14.33 0.98 -2.27
N PRO A 77 13.80 1.02 -3.52
CA PRO A 77 13.91 2.20 -4.37
C PRO A 77 13.12 3.41 -3.82
N MET A 78 12.26 3.21 -2.82
CA MET A 78 11.41 4.24 -2.22
C MET A 78 12.03 4.95 -1.01
N VAL A 79 13.08 4.40 -0.39
CA VAL A 79 13.67 5.00 0.81
C VAL A 79 14.56 6.17 0.40
N THR A 80 14.05 7.38 0.62
CA THR A 80 14.68 8.69 0.37
C THR A 80 15.89 8.99 1.26
N LYS A 81 16.20 8.13 2.25
CA LYS A 81 17.34 8.32 3.16
C LYS A 81 18.49 7.41 2.75
N LYS A 82 19.41 7.95 1.92
CA LYS A 82 20.69 7.33 1.52
C LYS A 82 20.55 5.94 0.88
N SER A 83 19.67 5.78 -0.11
CA SER A 83 19.66 4.58 -0.96
C SER A 83 20.42 4.86 -2.25
N LEU A 84 21.02 3.82 -2.86
CA LEU A 84 21.80 3.89 -4.10
C LEU A 84 21.06 4.57 -5.29
N LEU A 85 19.73 4.71 -5.18
CA LEU A 85 18.83 5.21 -6.21
C LEU A 85 18.14 6.53 -5.84
N SER A 86 18.33 7.05 -4.61
CA SER A 86 17.75 8.33 -4.21
C SER A 86 18.28 9.48 -5.08
N ASP A 87 19.55 9.41 -5.47
CA ASP A 87 20.21 10.42 -6.30
C ASP A 87 19.69 10.44 -7.75
N LEU A 88 19.02 9.36 -8.18
CA LEU A 88 18.40 9.25 -9.51
C LEU A 88 16.95 9.77 -9.54
N GLY A 89 16.42 10.24 -8.41
CA GLY A 89 15.08 10.84 -8.32
C GLY A 89 13.94 9.82 -8.38
N TYR A 90 14.18 8.55 -8.05
CA TYR A 90 13.12 7.53 -7.98
C TYR A 90 12.23 7.70 -6.75
N GLY A 91 12.81 8.08 -5.61
CA GLY A 91 12.03 8.43 -4.42
C GLY A 91 11.08 9.61 -4.66
N SER A 92 11.47 10.58 -5.50
CA SER A 92 10.59 11.70 -5.85
C SER A 92 9.42 11.30 -6.74
N PHE A 93 9.53 10.25 -7.56
CA PHE A 93 8.42 9.82 -8.43
C PHE A 93 7.20 9.39 -7.61
N TYR A 94 7.39 8.54 -6.59
CA TYR A 94 6.27 8.04 -5.79
C TYR A 94 5.69 9.08 -4.84
N LEU A 95 6.49 10.04 -4.39
CA LEU A 95 6.01 11.21 -3.64
C LEU A 95 5.20 12.17 -4.53
N GLU A 96 5.63 12.40 -5.77
CA GLU A 96 4.84 13.17 -6.74
C GLU A 96 3.54 12.45 -7.09
N LEU A 97 3.62 11.15 -7.36
CA LEU A 97 2.46 10.31 -7.68
C LEU A 97 1.47 10.26 -6.52
N SER A 98 1.93 10.13 -5.27
CA SER A 98 1.06 10.14 -4.10
C SER A 98 0.32 11.47 -3.95
N THR A 99 1.02 12.59 -4.16
CA THR A 99 0.40 13.93 -4.15
C THR A 99 -0.68 14.07 -5.22
N LYS A 100 -0.42 13.62 -6.46
CA LYS A 100 -1.41 13.61 -7.54
C LYS A 100 -2.62 12.74 -7.21
N ILE A 101 -2.42 11.54 -6.66
CA ILE A 101 -3.50 10.63 -6.25
C ILE A 101 -4.35 11.27 -5.14
N LEU A 102 -3.71 11.89 -4.14
CA LEU A 102 -4.42 12.57 -3.05
C LEU A 102 -5.23 13.77 -3.54
N ASP A 103 -4.75 14.52 -4.52
CA ASP A 103 -5.53 15.59 -5.16
C ASP A 103 -6.78 15.05 -5.87
N ILE A 104 -6.66 13.91 -6.57
CA ILE A 104 -7.82 13.25 -7.20
C ILE A 104 -8.84 12.83 -6.12
N CYS A 105 -8.39 12.18 -5.05
CA CYS A 105 -9.25 11.76 -3.94
C CYS A 105 -9.91 12.96 -3.24
N ALA A 106 -9.17 14.05 -3.02
CA ALA A 106 -9.68 15.27 -2.40
C ALA A 106 -10.78 15.92 -3.26
N LYS A 107 -10.60 15.98 -4.59
CA LYS A 107 -11.58 16.54 -5.52
C LYS A 107 -12.87 15.72 -5.59
N ARG A 108 -12.76 14.39 -5.49
CA ARG A 108 -13.93 13.49 -5.51
C ARG A 108 -14.57 13.28 -4.13
N ARG A 109 -13.98 13.81 -3.05
CA ARG A 109 -14.45 13.63 -1.67
C ARG A 109 -15.93 13.97 -1.45
N LYS A 110 -16.44 15.02 -2.12
CA LYS A 110 -17.87 15.40 -2.03
C LYS A 110 -18.80 14.35 -2.66
N GLU A 111 -18.31 13.64 -3.66
CA GLU A 111 -19.05 12.65 -4.43
C GLU A 111 -18.85 11.23 -3.93
N ASN A 112 -17.79 10.95 -3.16
CA ASN A 112 -17.46 9.59 -2.75
C ASN A 112 -17.20 9.40 -1.25
N GLY A 113 -17.37 10.45 -0.45
CA GLY A 113 -17.11 10.41 1.00
C GLY A 113 -15.62 10.19 1.35
N GLY A 114 -14.71 10.26 0.38
CA GLY A 114 -13.28 10.05 0.59
C GLY A 114 -12.81 8.59 0.50
N MET A 115 -13.62 7.70 -0.10
CA MET A 115 -13.24 6.33 -0.47
C MET A 115 -13.33 6.15 -1.98
N MET A 116 -12.27 5.61 -2.61
CA MET A 116 -12.24 5.43 -4.06
C MET A 116 -11.56 4.13 -4.47
N LYS A 117 -12.14 3.43 -5.46
CA LYS A 117 -11.54 2.23 -6.07
C LYS A 117 -10.24 2.59 -6.79
N ILE A 118 -9.23 1.74 -6.66
CA ILE A 118 -7.94 1.91 -7.33
C ILE A 118 -8.11 1.97 -8.86
N GLU A 119 -9.01 1.17 -9.42
CA GLU A 119 -9.30 1.21 -10.87
C GLU A 119 -9.83 2.57 -11.32
N ASP A 120 -10.66 3.21 -10.51
CA ASP A 120 -11.22 4.53 -10.83
C ASP A 120 -10.17 5.63 -10.63
N ILE A 121 -9.28 5.48 -9.65
CA ILE A 121 -8.08 6.33 -9.51
C ILE A 121 -7.24 6.25 -10.78
N ILE A 122 -6.94 5.05 -11.28
CA ILE A 122 -6.13 4.85 -12.48
C ILE A 122 -6.78 5.51 -13.71
N LYS A 123 -8.10 5.33 -13.88
CA LYS A 123 -8.84 5.96 -14.99
C LYS A 123 -8.81 7.49 -14.91
N GLU A 124 -9.11 8.06 -13.74
CA GLU A 124 -9.07 9.53 -13.54
C GLU A 124 -7.66 10.09 -13.70
N PHE A 125 -6.66 9.40 -13.18
CA PHE A 125 -5.27 9.79 -13.32
C PHE A 125 -4.86 9.87 -14.79
N HIS A 126 -5.25 8.86 -15.58
CA HIS A 126 -4.99 8.85 -17.02
C HIS A 126 -5.66 10.03 -17.74
N ILE A 127 -6.92 10.33 -17.41
CA ILE A 127 -7.67 11.43 -18.02
C ILE A 127 -7.01 12.79 -17.72
N ARG A 128 -6.56 13.01 -16.49
CA ARG A 128 -6.01 14.31 -16.05
C ARG A 128 -4.57 14.53 -16.44
N HIS A 129 -3.72 13.53 -16.22
CA HIS A 129 -2.28 13.67 -16.35
C HIS A 129 -1.74 13.09 -17.66
N LYS A 130 -2.56 12.35 -18.43
CA LYS A 130 -2.15 11.67 -19.68
C LYS A 130 -0.98 10.70 -19.48
N GLU A 131 -0.76 10.28 -18.24
CA GLU A 131 0.25 9.32 -17.83
C GLU A 131 -0.41 7.96 -17.59
N GLN A 132 0.37 6.88 -17.66
CA GLN A 132 -0.10 5.54 -17.34
C GLN A 132 0.49 5.10 -16.00
N ILE A 133 -0.36 4.49 -15.17
CA ILE A 133 -0.01 3.91 -13.87
C ILE A 133 -0.74 2.58 -13.72
N ASN A 134 -0.17 1.66 -12.94
CA ASN A 134 -0.80 0.39 -12.61
C ASN A 134 -1.25 0.34 -11.14
N LYS A 135 -1.92 -0.76 -10.75
CA LYS A 135 -2.35 -0.99 -9.37
C LYS A 135 -1.17 -0.98 -8.39
N TYR A 136 -0.05 -1.57 -8.78
CA TYR A 136 1.17 -1.61 -7.98
C TYR A 136 1.69 -0.21 -7.63
N ASP A 137 1.70 0.71 -8.61
CA ASP A 137 2.17 2.07 -8.43
C ASP A 137 1.31 2.87 -7.46
N VAL A 138 -0.02 2.68 -7.52
CA VAL A 138 -0.96 3.32 -6.59
C VAL A 138 -0.72 2.82 -5.16
N LEU A 139 -0.61 1.50 -4.97
CA LEU A 139 -0.36 0.92 -3.65
C LEU A 139 0.94 1.43 -3.05
N LYS A 140 2.02 1.44 -3.84
CA LYS A 140 3.33 1.94 -3.44
C LYS A 140 3.30 3.43 -3.14
N ALA A 141 2.68 4.24 -3.99
CA ALA A 141 2.55 5.68 -3.75
C ALA A 141 1.82 5.96 -2.42
N ILE A 142 0.72 5.27 -2.15
CA ILE A 142 -0.02 5.46 -0.89
C ILE A 142 0.77 4.96 0.33
N GLU A 143 1.55 3.89 0.19
CA GLU A 143 2.45 3.41 1.24
C GLU A 143 3.45 4.49 1.68
N THR A 144 3.96 5.31 0.75
CA THR A 144 4.91 6.40 1.10
C THR A 144 4.29 7.51 1.95
N VAL A 145 3.00 7.79 1.79
CA VAL A 145 2.30 8.85 2.52
C VAL A 145 1.51 8.34 3.72
N LYS A 146 1.46 7.02 3.92
CA LYS A 146 0.78 6.39 5.07
C LYS A 146 1.32 6.91 6.41
N GLU A 147 2.62 7.19 6.48
CA GLU A 147 3.27 7.73 7.69
C GLU A 147 2.81 9.16 8.04
N LEU A 148 2.32 9.92 7.05
CA LEU A 148 1.78 11.26 7.29
C LEU A 148 0.38 11.24 7.92
N GLY A 149 -0.28 10.08 7.93
CA GLY A 149 -1.60 9.88 8.49
C GLY A 149 -2.75 10.31 7.56
N GLY A 150 -3.96 9.88 7.91
CA GLY A 150 -5.19 10.26 7.19
C GLY A 150 -5.43 9.52 5.86
N VAL A 151 -4.56 8.57 5.50
CA VAL A 151 -4.69 7.76 4.27
C VAL A 151 -4.49 6.29 4.60
N SER A 152 -5.39 5.44 4.10
CA SER A 152 -5.33 3.99 4.28
C SER A 152 -5.72 3.24 3.01
N ILE A 153 -5.20 2.02 2.88
CA ILE A 153 -5.56 1.09 1.81
C ILE A 153 -6.48 0.03 2.43
N VAL A 154 -7.60 -0.25 1.76
CA VAL A 154 -8.62 -1.19 2.23
C VAL A 154 -8.78 -2.28 1.18
N ASN A 155 -8.70 -3.54 1.62
CA ASN A 155 -8.79 -4.74 0.79
C ASN A 155 -7.84 -4.76 -0.43
N GLN A 156 -6.76 -3.97 -0.41
CA GLN A 156 -5.88 -3.74 -1.58
C GLN A 156 -6.62 -3.27 -2.84
N GLU A 157 -7.84 -2.74 -2.70
CA GLU A 157 -8.68 -2.33 -3.84
C GLU A 157 -9.20 -0.90 -3.70
N TYR A 158 -9.21 -0.36 -2.48
CA TYR A 158 -9.71 0.97 -2.18
C TYR A 158 -8.63 1.82 -1.51
N VAL A 159 -8.61 3.10 -1.86
CA VAL A 159 -7.85 4.13 -1.16
C VAL A 159 -8.85 4.99 -0.38
N CYS A 160 -8.57 5.18 0.90
CA CYS A 160 -9.41 5.93 1.81
C CYS A 160 -8.61 7.11 2.36
N THR A 161 -9.17 8.32 2.25
CA THR A 161 -8.55 9.58 2.73
C THR A 161 -9.26 10.15 3.96
N VAL A 162 -9.98 9.29 4.68
CA VAL A 162 -10.74 9.62 5.88
C VAL A 162 -10.25 8.71 7.00
N PRO A 163 -10.06 9.23 8.22
CA PRO A 163 -9.69 8.43 9.38
C PRO A 163 -10.90 7.61 9.86
N VAL A 164 -11.39 6.71 9.01
CA VAL A 164 -12.40 5.73 9.39
C VAL A 164 -11.69 4.45 9.78
N GLU A 165 -12.00 3.96 10.98
CA GLU A 165 -11.60 2.62 11.38
C GLU A 165 -12.33 1.60 10.50
N PHE A 166 -11.56 0.97 9.61
CA PHE A 166 -12.01 -0.16 8.82
C PHE A 166 -12.14 -1.40 9.72
N SER A 167 -13.21 -1.43 10.50
CA SER A 167 -13.63 -2.61 11.23
C SER A 167 -14.14 -3.67 10.25
N SER A 168 -14.17 -4.94 10.67
CA SER A 168 -14.83 -6.03 9.94
C SER A 168 -16.23 -5.64 9.46
N ASP A 169 -16.93 -4.86 10.27
CA ASP A 169 -18.27 -4.35 9.99
C ASP A 169 -18.35 -3.48 8.72
N VAL A 170 -17.35 -2.62 8.48
CA VAL A 170 -17.32 -1.80 7.26
C VAL A 170 -17.05 -2.67 6.05
N SER A 171 -16.21 -3.70 6.20
CA SER A 171 -15.90 -4.65 5.13
C SER A 171 -17.12 -5.45 4.72
N ASP A 172 -17.88 -5.99 5.69
CA ASP A 172 -19.14 -6.70 5.43
C ASP A 172 -20.17 -5.80 4.73
N LEU A 173 -20.33 -4.56 5.20
CA LEU A 173 -21.26 -3.60 4.58
C LEU A 173 -20.82 -3.25 3.15
N THR A 174 -19.53 -3.08 2.92
CA THR A 174 -18.98 -2.77 1.59
C THR A 174 -19.18 -3.95 0.64
N GLU A 175 -18.86 -5.17 1.07
CA GLU A 175 -19.08 -6.40 0.28
C GLU A 175 -20.55 -6.56 -0.12
N MET A 176 -21.48 -6.37 0.83
CA MET A 176 -22.91 -6.47 0.57
C MET A 176 -23.40 -5.38 -0.38
N ALA A 177 -22.86 -4.17 -0.25
CA ALA A 177 -23.14 -3.08 -1.17
C ALA A 177 -22.62 -3.41 -2.57
N GLU A 178 -21.44 -4.01 -2.70
CA GLU A 178 -20.86 -4.34 -4.01
C GLU A 178 -21.72 -5.30 -4.83
N GLN A 179 -22.34 -6.26 -4.14
CA GLN A 179 -23.20 -7.25 -4.76
C GLN A 179 -24.57 -6.68 -5.15
N ASN A 180 -25.16 -5.82 -4.31
CA ASN A 180 -26.57 -5.42 -4.43
C ASN A 180 -26.76 -3.96 -4.87
N GLY A 181 -25.71 -3.14 -4.85
CA GLY A 181 -25.75 -1.70 -5.07
C GLY A 181 -26.32 -0.89 -3.90
N PHE A 182 -26.85 -1.55 -2.86
CA PHE A 182 -27.34 -0.96 -1.63
C PHE A 182 -27.19 -1.94 -0.46
N VAL A 183 -27.33 -1.43 0.77
CA VAL A 183 -27.42 -2.27 1.98
C VAL A 183 -28.72 -1.96 2.72
N SER A 184 -29.37 -2.99 3.24
CA SER A 184 -30.54 -2.89 4.13
C SER A 184 -30.35 -3.79 5.35
N PHE A 185 -31.11 -3.53 6.42
CA PHE A 185 -31.08 -4.36 7.63
C PHE A 185 -31.44 -5.83 7.33
N GLU A 186 -32.50 -6.06 6.54
CA GLU A 186 -32.95 -7.41 6.18
C GLU A 186 -31.87 -8.19 5.42
N LEU A 187 -31.14 -7.51 4.53
CA LEU A 187 -30.04 -8.10 3.77
C LEU A 187 -28.87 -8.50 4.70
N MET A 188 -28.51 -7.62 5.64
CA MET A 188 -27.46 -7.88 6.61
C MET A 188 -27.85 -8.94 7.64
N GLN A 189 -29.12 -8.99 8.04
CA GLN A 189 -29.64 -10.01 8.93
C GLN A 189 -29.62 -11.39 8.26
N LYS A 190 -30.02 -11.47 6.99
CA LYS A 190 -30.05 -12.73 6.24
C LYS A 190 -28.65 -13.27 5.93
N ASN A 191 -27.74 -12.42 5.47
CA ASN A 191 -26.44 -12.86 4.95
C ASN A 191 -25.34 -12.90 6.02
N LYS A 192 -25.39 -12.00 7.00
CA LYS A 192 -24.32 -11.82 8.00
C LYS A 192 -24.83 -11.96 9.44
N GLN A 193 -26.12 -12.21 9.65
CA GLN A 193 -26.75 -12.38 10.98
C GLN A 193 -26.58 -11.17 11.91
N TRP A 194 -26.67 -9.96 11.36
CA TRP A 194 -26.55 -8.74 12.15
C TRP A 194 -27.81 -8.42 12.95
N ASN A 195 -27.62 -7.89 14.16
CA ASN A 195 -28.68 -7.31 14.97
C ASN A 195 -29.02 -5.88 14.51
N LYS A 196 -30.24 -5.45 14.79
CA LYS A 196 -30.75 -4.13 14.38
C LYS A 196 -29.93 -2.98 14.98
N ASP A 197 -29.60 -3.06 16.27
CA ASP A 197 -28.83 -2.02 16.95
C ASP A 197 -27.41 -1.89 16.38
N ARG A 198 -26.74 -3.01 16.08
CA ARG A 198 -25.41 -3.01 15.46
C ARG A 198 -25.44 -2.34 14.09
N PHE A 199 -26.45 -2.67 13.28
CA PHE A 199 -26.64 -2.06 11.97
C PHE A 199 -26.85 -0.55 12.12
N GLU A 200 -27.84 -0.11 12.89
CA GLU A 200 -28.18 1.30 13.06
C GLU A 200 -27.01 2.13 13.63
N GLN A 201 -26.29 1.62 14.64
CA GLN A 201 -25.12 2.29 15.20
C GLN A 201 -24.04 2.50 14.15
N LYS A 202 -23.72 1.46 13.37
CA LYS A 202 -22.65 1.55 12.37
C LYS A 202 -23.06 2.45 11.21
N ILE A 203 -24.31 2.38 10.77
CA ILE A 203 -24.85 3.26 9.74
C ILE A 203 -24.83 4.72 10.19
N ASN A 204 -25.26 5.02 11.40
CA ASN A 204 -25.24 6.38 11.94
C ASN A 204 -23.81 6.93 12.04
N SER A 205 -22.84 6.08 12.41
CA SER A 205 -21.42 6.43 12.38
C SER A 205 -20.94 6.75 10.95
N LEU A 206 -21.20 5.88 9.99
CA LEU A 206 -20.80 6.08 8.59
C LEU A 206 -21.48 7.29 7.95
N GLN A 207 -22.72 7.61 8.36
CA GLN A 207 -23.46 8.77 7.85
C GLN A 207 -22.87 10.07 8.37
N LYS A 208 -22.44 10.11 9.64
CA LYS A 208 -21.71 11.27 10.21
C LYS A 208 -20.40 11.53 9.47
N GLU A 209 -19.71 10.46 9.05
CA GLU A 209 -18.49 10.54 8.24
C GLU A 209 -18.76 10.85 6.75
N GLY A 210 -20.02 10.86 6.32
CA GLY A 210 -20.41 11.14 4.94
C GLY A 210 -20.10 10.03 3.95
N LEU A 211 -19.88 8.79 4.41
CA LEU A 211 -19.59 7.62 3.56
C LEU A 211 -20.84 6.96 2.98
N VAL A 212 -22.00 7.21 3.59
CA VAL A 212 -23.26 6.55 3.25
C VAL A 212 -24.41 7.56 3.21
N TRP A 213 -25.33 7.35 2.28
CA TRP A 213 -26.59 8.10 2.22
C TRP A 213 -27.76 7.19 2.56
N ALA A 214 -28.65 7.69 3.40
CA ALA A 214 -29.91 7.05 3.73
C ALA A 214 -30.97 7.44 2.67
N ASP A 215 -31.45 6.46 1.90
CA ASP A 215 -32.67 6.64 1.09
C ASP A 215 -33.91 6.24 1.92
N LYS A 216 -34.93 7.09 1.91
CA LYS A 216 -36.20 6.90 2.64
C LYS A 216 -37.36 6.43 1.75
N LYS A 217 -37.13 6.14 0.45
CA LYS A 217 -38.22 5.93 -0.52
C LYS A 217 -38.77 4.51 -0.67
N THR A 218 -38.28 3.50 0.05
CA THR A 218 -38.90 2.16 0.08
C THR A 218 -39.76 2.03 1.33
N GLY A 219 -41.08 1.85 1.16
CA GLY A 219 -42.14 1.95 2.17
C GLY A 219 -42.08 1.04 3.42
N ASN A 220 -40.92 0.46 3.73
CA ASN A 220 -40.67 -0.42 4.86
C ASN A 220 -39.55 0.08 5.78
N ASN A 221 -39.39 1.38 6.06
CA ASN A 221 -38.36 1.86 7.01
C ASN A 221 -36.92 1.36 6.69
N GLN A 222 -36.69 0.89 5.47
CA GLN A 222 -35.44 0.29 5.04
C GLN A 222 -34.53 1.45 4.66
N ILE A 223 -33.54 1.72 5.51
CA ILE A 223 -32.45 2.64 5.15
C ILE A 223 -31.66 1.93 4.05
N CYS A 224 -31.96 2.23 2.78
CA CYS A 224 -31.16 1.77 1.66
C CYS A 224 -29.90 2.64 1.60
N ILE A 225 -28.76 2.00 1.81
CA ILE A 225 -27.49 2.67 1.89
C ILE A 225 -26.70 2.42 0.63
N ARG A 226 -26.50 3.47 -0.16
CA ARG A 226 -25.49 3.46 -1.20
C ARG A 226 -24.14 3.77 -0.58
N PHE A 227 -23.24 2.79 -0.61
CA PHE A 227 -21.83 3.06 -0.53
C PHE A 227 -21.42 3.77 -1.81
N PHE A 228 -20.67 4.85 -1.66
CA PHE A 228 -20.22 5.59 -2.82
C PHE A 228 -19.34 4.71 -3.70
N ASN A 229 -19.88 4.47 -4.89
CA ASN A 229 -19.26 3.84 -6.04
C ASN A 229 -19.32 2.30 -6.13
N ILE A 230 -20.54 1.79 -6.27
CA ILE A 230 -20.84 0.58 -7.04
C ILE A 230 -21.74 1.00 -8.20
N LYS A 231 -21.09 1.31 -9.34
CA LYS A 231 -21.72 1.67 -10.63
C LYS A 231 -22.81 2.73 -10.52
N LEU A 232 -22.42 4.01 -10.46
CA LEU A 232 -23.31 5.09 -10.88
C LEU A 232 -23.43 5.09 -12.41
N ILE A 233 -24.24 4.17 -12.94
CA ILE A 233 -24.96 4.42 -14.19
C ILE A 233 -25.96 5.53 -13.86
N ASN A 234 -25.73 6.69 -14.48
CA ASN A 234 -26.67 7.77 -14.75
C ASN A 234 -28.06 7.61 -14.11
N PHE A 235 -28.22 8.10 -12.89
CA PHE A 235 -29.53 8.59 -12.46
C PHE A 235 -29.33 10.02 -11.99
N LYS A 236 -29.76 10.95 -12.84
CA LYS A 236 -29.96 12.35 -12.48
C LYS A 236 -30.68 12.39 -11.15
N LEU A 237 -30.01 12.85 -10.11
CA LEU A 237 -30.66 13.42 -8.94
C LEU A 237 -31.44 14.63 -9.46
N GLN A 238 -32.72 14.43 -9.77
CA GLN A 238 -33.64 15.56 -9.88
C GLN A 238 -33.66 16.19 -8.49
N SER A 239 -32.98 17.33 -8.38
CA SER A 239 -33.24 18.32 -7.35
C SER A 239 -34.75 18.54 -7.28
N LEU A 240 -35.34 18.32 -6.11
CA LEU A 240 -36.63 18.89 -5.81
C LEU A 240 -36.49 19.86 -4.62
N PRO A 241 -37.23 20.97 -4.69
CA PRO A 241 -36.85 22.22 -4.06
C PRO A 241 -37.19 22.21 -2.58
N GLY A 242 -36.41 22.99 -1.83
CA GLY A 242 -36.66 23.22 -0.42
C GLY A 242 -38.06 23.76 -0.16
N ARG A 243 -38.68 23.21 0.88
CA ARG A 243 -39.53 23.91 1.84
C ARG A 243 -39.33 23.24 3.20
#